data_AF-A0A6B3MPQ9-F1
#
_entry.id   AF-A0A6B3MPQ9-F1
#
_cell.length_a   1.000
_cell.length_b   1.000
_cell.length_c   1.000
_cell.angle_alpha   90.00
_cell.angle_beta   90.00
_cell.angle_gamma   90.00
#
_symmetry.space_group_name_H-M   'P 1'
#
loop_
_entity.id
_entity.type
_entity.pdbx_description
1 polymer ?
#
loop_
_entity_poly.entity_id
_entity_poly.type
_entity_poly.pdbx_seq_one_letter_code
_entity_poly.pdbx_strand_id
1 'polypeptide(L)'
;LIGTIGFFFRFWLFSILLGEDLWVYVMTQVTGLLDWWFVKLGLLFQPSLFLVQTLAIVMIIINNAIYLFVVHIVALLMLDRLGNPIPRPPNWVKVLLDYD
;
A
#
# COMPACT_ATOMS: atom_id res chain seq x y z
N LEU A 1 6.10 13.10 7.38
CA LEU A 1 5.01 13.81 8.11
C LEU A 1 3.96 14.39 7.16
N ILE A 2 4.31 15.29 6.22
CA ILE A 2 3.32 15.87 5.27
C ILE A 2 2.64 14.79 4.41
N GLY A 3 3.39 13.79 3.92
CA GLY A 3 2.82 12.69 3.13
C GLY A 3 1.82 11.81 3.90
N THR A 4 1.99 11.67 5.21
CA THR A 4 1.08 10.88 6.06
C THR A 4 -0.25 11.61 6.25
N ILE A 5 -0.22 12.93 6.50
CA ILE A 5 -1.43 13.76 6.57
C ILE A 5 -2.15 13.79 5.22
N GLY A 6 -1.40 13.89 4.12
CA GLY A 6 -1.96 13.82 2.77
C GLY A 6 -2.67 12.50 2.47
N PHE A 7 -2.16 11.37 2.99
CA PHE A 7 -2.84 10.08 2.89
C PHE A 7 -4.19 10.09 3.59
N PHE A 8 -4.25 10.48 4.87
CA PHE A 8 -5.50 10.51 5.62
C PHE A 8 -6.52 11.49 5.02
N PHE A 9 -6.07 12.64 4.53
CA PHE A 9 -6.93 13.59 3.82
C PHE A 9 -7.54 12.98 2.56
N ARG A 10 -6.72 12.37 1.70
CA ARG A 10 -7.21 11.69 0.48
C ARG A 10 -8.16 10.55 0.81
N PHE A 11 -7.81 9.74 1.80
CA PHE A 11 -8.61 8.60 2.25
C PHE A 11 -10.00 9.06 2.70
N TRP A 12 -10.07 10.08 3.56
CA TRP A 12 -11.34 10.64 4.01
C TRP A 12 -12.13 11.32 2.89
N LEU A 13 -11.46 12.07 2.02
CA LEU A 13 -12.11 12.69 0.86
C LEU A 13 -12.72 11.63 -0.06
N PHE A 14 -12.02 10.53 -0.33
CA PHE A 14 -12.56 9.44 -1.13
C PHE A 14 -13.75 8.75 -0.46
N SER A 15 -13.73 8.55 0.87
CA SER A 15 -14.91 8.05 1.58
C SER A 15 -16.15 8.94 1.35
N ILE A 16 -15.98 10.27 1.37
CA ILE A 16 -17.08 11.21 1.10
C ILE A 16 -17.54 11.11 -0.35
N LEU A 17 -16.60 11.11 -1.31
CA LEU A 17 -16.94 11.07 -2.74
C LEU A 17 -17.65 9.78 -3.14
N LEU A 18 -17.30 8.65 -2.50
CA LEU A 18 -17.92 7.35 -2.72
C LEU A 18 -19.22 7.19 -1.92
N GLY A 19 -19.47 8.02 -0.90
CA GLY A 19 -20.60 7.87 0.01
C GLY A 19 -20.50 6.65 0.93
N GLU A 20 -19.30 6.05 1.04
CA GLU A 20 -19.04 4.84 1.82
C GLU A 20 -17.86 5.06 2.76
N ASP A 21 -17.89 4.42 3.93
CA ASP A 21 -16.75 4.45 4.84
C ASP A 21 -15.68 3.44 4.40
N LEU A 22 -14.65 3.95 3.72
CA LEU A 22 -13.51 3.14 3.28
C LEU A 22 -12.78 2.46 4.45
N TRP A 23 -12.83 3.00 5.67
CA TRP A 23 -12.23 2.36 6.83
C TRP A 23 -12.95 1.04 7.16
N VAL A 24 -14.28 1.05 7.15
CA VAL A 24 -15.09 -0.16 7.35
C VAL A 24 -14.82 -1.17 6.23
N TYR A 25 -14.70 -0.69 4.99
CA TYR A 25 -14.35 -1.55 3.86
C TYR A 25 -12.99 -2.23 4.07
N VAL A 26 -11.95 -1.49 4.44
CA VAL A 26 -10.63 -2.06 4.74
C VAL A 26 -10.72 -3.09 5.87
N MET A 27 -11.44 -2.77 6.96
CA MET A 27 -11.59 -3.69 8.09
C MET A 27 -12.28 -4.99 7.71
N THR A 28 -13.31 -4.95 6.85
CA THR A 28 -14.00 -6.16 6.38
C THR A 28 -13.09 -7.02 5.48
N GLN A 29 -12.34 -6.40 4.57
CA GLN A 29 -11.37 -7.10 3.71
C GLN A 29 -10.26 -7.78 4.52
N VAL A 30 -9.70 -7.07 5.49
CA VAL A 30 -8.61 -7.60 6.35
C VAL A 30 -9.13 -8.73 7.24
N THR A 31 -10.35 -8.60 7.78
CA THR A 31 -10.99 -9.67 8.55
C THR A 31 -11.17 -10.92 7.70
N GLY A 32 -11.72 -10.79 6.49
CA GLY A 32 -11.90 -11.92 5.58
C GLY A 32 -10.57 -12.59 5.17
N LEU A 33 -9.51 -11.80 5.00
CA LEU A 33 -8.17 -12.34 4.71
C LEU A 33 -7.60 -13.12 5.91
N LEU A 34 -7.78 -12.60 7.13
CA LEU A 34 -7.38 -13.29 8.36
C LEU A 34 -8.17 -14.58 8.56
N ASP A 35 -9.48 -14.55 8.37
CA ASP A 35 -10.34 -15.74 8.45
C ASP A 35 -9.88 -16.80 7.45
N TRP A 36 -9.60 -16.41 6.21
CA TRP A 36 -9.06 -17.31 5.19
C TRP A 36 -7.72 -17.94 5.62
N TRP A 37 -6.81 -17.14 6.18
CA TRP A 37 -5.53 -17.64 6.72
C TRP A 37 -5.71 -18.59 7.89
N PHE A 38 -6.58 -18.26 8.85
CA PHE A 38 -6.86 -19.09 10.01
C PHE A 38 -7.43 -20.44 9.61
N VAL A 39 -8.40 -20.46 8.69
CA VAL A 39 -8.93 -21.70 8.13
C VAL A 39 -7.83 -22.52 7.44
N LYS A 40 -6.96 -21.87 6.66
CA LYS A 40 -5.83 -22.56 5.98
C LYS A 40 -4.79 -23.14 6.96
N LEU A 41 -4.60 -22.49 8.10
CA LEU A 41 -3.68 -22.93 9.15
C LEU A 41 -4.33 -23.90 10.15
N GLY A 42 -5.62 -24.22 9.99
CA GLY A 42 -6.38 -25.07 10.93
C GLY A 42 -6.64 -24.42 12.28
N LEU A 43 -6.54 -23.09 12.36
CA LEU A 43 -6.77 -22.32 13.58
C LEU A 43 -8.25 -21.98 13.69
N LEU A 44 -8.94 -22.56 14.67
CA LEU A 44 -10.33 -22.24 15.02
C LEU A 44 -10.41 -21.00 15.93
N PHE A 45 -9.63 -19.97 15.61
CA PHE A 45 -9.57 -18.73 16.39
C PHE A 45 -10.30 -17.61 15.63
N GLN A 46 -11.02 -16.75 16.36
CA GLN A 46 -11.70 -15.60 15.75
C GLN A 46 -10.75 -14.40 15.70
N PRO A 47 -10.65 -13.66 14.58
CA PRO A 47 -9.82 -12.47 14.49
C PRO A 47 -10.21 -11.45 15.56
N SER A 48 -9.27 -11.07 16.43
CA SER A 48 -9.50 -10.02 17.41
C SER A 48 -9.46 -8.65 16.72
N LEU A 49 -10.27 -7.70 17.20
CA LEU A 49 -10.32 -6.35 16.63
C LEU A 49 -8.92 -5.69 16.60
N PHE A 50 -8.12 -5.90 17.65
CA PHE A 50 -6.76 -5.37 17.73
C PHE A 50 -5.85 -5.93 16.63
N LEU A 51 -5.94 -7.24 16.35
CA LEU A 51 -5.17 -7.88 15.28
C LEU A 51 -5.58 -7.34 13.91
N VAL A 52 -6.89 -7.24 13.65
CA VAL A 52 -7.42 -6.72 12.39
C VAL A 52 -6.97 -5.27 12.17
N GLN A 53 -7.10 -4.40 13.17
CA GLN A 53 -6.68 -3.00 13.05
C GLN A 53 -5.17 -2.86 12.81
N THR A 54 -4.36 -3.64 13.54
CA THR A 54 -2.90 -3.63 13.37
C THR A 54 -2.53 -4.06 11.95
N LEU A 55 -3.13 -5.15 11.46
CA LEU A 55 -2.87 -5.65 10.11
C LEU A 55 -3.38 -4.69 9.03
N ALA A 56 -4.54 -4.06 9.23
CA ALA A 56 -5.08 -3.05 8.32
C ALA A 56 -4.10 -1.88 8.13
N ILE A 57 -3.56 -1.35 9.23
CA ILE A 57 -2.57 -0.27 9.19
C ILE A 57 -1.30 -0.73 8.46
N VAL A 58 -0.80 -1.93 8.76
CA VAL A 58 0.38 -2.49 8.10
C VAL A 58 0.14 -2.63 6.59
N MET A 59 -1.02 -3.17 6.18
CA MET A 59 -1.38 -3.31 4.77
C MET A 59 -1.48 -1.96 4.05
N ILE A 60 -2.04 -0.95 4.70
CA ILE A 60 -2.10 0.42 4.15
C ILE A 60 -0.68 0.97 3.93
N ILE A 61 0.21 0.81 4.90
CA ILE A 61 1.61 1.27 4.79
C ILE A 61 2.32 0.56 3.65
N ILE A 62 2.17 -0.76 3.55
CA ILE A 62 2.76 -1.57 2.47
C ILE A 62 2.20 -1.11 1.11
N ASN A 63 0.89 -0.93 0.99
CA ASN A 63 0.26 -0.48 -0.24
C ASN A 63 0.79 0.89 -0.68
N ASN A 64 0.92 1.84 0.25
CA ASN A 64 1.47 3.16 -0.04
C ASN A 64 2.97 3.08 -0.42
N ALA A 65 3.76 2.24 0.25
CA ALA A 65 5.16 2.02 -0.12
C ALA A 65 5.29 1.45 -1.54
N ILE A 66 4.47 0.47 -1.90
CA ILE A 66 4.42 -0.10 -3.26
C ILE A 66 4.00 0.97 -4.27
N TYR A 67 2.96 1.75 -3.98
CA TYR A 67 2.49 2.82 -4.84
C TYR A 67 3.60 3.85 -5.12
N LEU A 68 4.24 4.37 -4.07
CA LEU A 68 5.35 5.32 -4.21
C LEU A 68 6.50 4.71 -5.00
N PHE A 69 6.86 3.45 -4.72
CA PHE A 69 7.91 2.75 -5.42
C PHE A 69 7.63 2.66 -6.93
N VAL A 70 6.43 2.25 -7.32
CA VAL A 70 6.01 2.17 -8.73
C VAL A 70 6.06 3.55 -9.39
N VAL A 71 5.57 4.60 -8.72
CA VAL A 71 5.64 5.97 -9.25
C VAL A 71 7.09 6.40 -9.48
N HIS A 72 8.02 6.07 -8.58
CA HIS A 72 9.44 6.40 -8.77
C HIS A 72 10.06 5.64 -9.96
N ILE A 73 9.71 4.36 -10.16
CA ILE A 73 10.16 3.60 -11.34
C ILE A 73 9.63 4.25 -12.63
N VAL A 74 8.34 4.57 -12.68
CA VAL A 74 7.75 5.20 -13.86
C VAL A 74 8.40 6.56 -14.13
N ALA A 75 8.61 7.37 -13.10
CA ALA A 75 9.29 8.66 -13.23
C ALA A 75 10.73 8.50 -13.75
N LEU A 76 11.49 7.53 -13.22
CA LEU A 76 12.84 7.21 -13.70
C LEU A 76 12.83 6.92 -15.21
N LEU A 77 12.02 5.96 -15.64
CA LEU A 77 11.95 5.55 -17.05
C LEU A 77 11.47 6.67 -17.98
N MET A 78 10.53 7.50 -17.51
CA MET A 78 10.04 8.64 -18.31
C MET A 78 11.08 9.77 -18.41
N LEU A 79 11.72 10.13 -17.31
CA LEU A 79 12.70 11.23 -17.28
C LEU A 79 13.99 10.86 -18.01
N ASP A 80 14.43 9.60 -17.91
CA ASP A 80 15.55 9.10 -18.70
C ASP A 80 15.28 9.23 -20.21
N ARG A 81 14.07 8.89 -20.66
CA ARG A 81 13.66 9.05 -22.07
C ARG A 81 13.61 10.51 -22.52
N LEU A 82 13.36 11.43 -21.60
CA LEU A 82 13.33 12.87 -21.85
C LEU A 82 14.72 13.53 -21.69
N GLY A 83 15.75 12.77 -21.31
CA GLY A 83 17.10 13.29 -21.07
C GLY A 83 17.22 14.18 -19.83
N ASN A 84 16.23 14.15 -18.92
CA ASN A 84 16.25 14.94 -17.70
C ASN A 84 16.96 14.17 -16.56
N PRO A 85 17.85 14.82 -15.80
CA PRO A 85 18.58 14.15 -14.72
C PRO A 85 17.66 13.84 -13.53
N ILE A 86 17.62 12.57 -13.14
CA ILE A 86 16.98 12.07 -11.92
C ILE A 86 18.00 11.21 -11.14
N PRO A 87 17.94 11.19 -9.78
CA PRO A 87 18.81 10.31 -9.00
C PRO A 87 18.70 8.85 -9.43
N ARG A 88 19.86 8.19 -9.59
CA ARG A 88 19.93 6.79 -10.01
C ARG A 88 19.36 5.87 -8.93
N PRO A 89 18.65 4.79 -9.32
CA PRO A 89 18.01 3.91 -8.36
C PRO A 89 19.04 3.03 -7.61
N PRO A 90 18.65 2.45 -6.47
CA PRO A 90 19.47 1.48 -5.73
C PRO A 90 19.84 0.25 -6.56
N ASN A 91 20.95 -0.42 -6.22
CA ASN A 91 21.44 -1.59 -6.97
C ASN A 91 20.39 -2.70 -7.14
N TRP A 92 19.57 -2.98 -6.11
CA TRP A 92 18.53 -4.02 -6.21
C TRP A 92 17.41 -3.66 -7.19
N VAL A 93 17.13 -2.36 -7.40
CA VAL A 93 16.16 -1.90 -8.41
C VAL A 93 16.76 -1.96 -9.80
N LYS A 94 18.07 -1.71 -9.95
CA LYS A 94 18.76 -1.82 -11.24
C LYS A 94 18.69 -3.24 -11.80
N VAL A 95 18.92 -4.24 -10.94
CA VAL A 95 18.78 -5.66 -11.31
C VAL A 95 17.35 -5.99 -11.75
N LEU A 96 16.34 -5.41 -11.10
CA LEU A 96 14.93 -5.63 -11.46
C LEU A 96 14.57 -5.02 -12.82
N LEU A 97 15.16 -3.87 -13.16
CA LEU A 97 14.86 -3.12 -14.38
C LEU A 97 15.82 -3.41 -15.54
N ASP A 98 16.78 -4.32 -15.34
CA ASP A 98 17.91 -4.57 -16.26
C ASP A 98 18.57 -3.26 -16.70
N TYR A 99 18.87 -2.44 -15.71
CA TYR A 99 19.26 -1.04 -15.88
C TYR A 99 20.79 -0.92 -15.76
N ASP A 100 21.45 -0.77 -16.91
CA ASP A 100 22.91 -0.61 -17.04
C ASP A 100 23.47 0.69 -16.43
#